data_AF-A0A4R0P4K5-F1
#
_entry.id   AF-A0A4R0P4K5-F1
#
_cell.length_a   1.000
_cell.length_b   1.000
_cell.length_c   1.000
_cell.angle_alpha   90.00
_cell.angle_beta   90.00
_cell.angle_gamma   90.00
#
_symmetry.space_group_name_H-M   'P 1'
#
loop_
_entity.id
_entity.type
_entity.pdbx_description
1 polymer ?
#
loop_
_entity_poly.entity_id
_entity_poly.type
_entity_poly.pdbx_seq_one_letter_code
_entity_poly.pdbx_strand_id
1 'polypeptide(L)'
;MKTILNKPVLVLQLQKQLNDIKDLCGEYDLGNHQIINFIAEKVLIIFQNTDQTKSLLNQLKLTPVLMFCSSELYDPKSLTNFIGLLKLGRQPEKGWSYLAKLDNSSLTKVSQNNWWQNKKVIIDSDGVPFTRSKIIKSFADDISLNLNTSGWKLKDADRNKLTINPIPETVRQIAFELLESFKNIDLNKESKLHLKV
;
A
#
# COMPACT_ATOMS: atom_id res chain seq x y z
N MET A 1 -28.67 17.50 -5.76
CA MET A 1 -28.10 17.48 -7.12
C MET A 1 -27.55 16.09 -7.41
N LYS A 2 -27.96 15.42 -8.51
CA LYS A 2 -27.28 14.20 -8.98
C LYS A 2 -26.00 14.64 -9.69
N THR A 3 -24.84 14.47 -9.05
CA THR A 3 -23.55 14.73 -9.69
C THR A 3 -23.41 13.78 -10.89
N ILE A 4 -23.33 14.33 -12.09
CA ILE A 4 -23.11 13.55 -13.30
C ILE A 4 -21.64 13.14 -13.31
N LEU A 5 -21.37 11.84 -13.11
CA LEU A 5 -20.01 11.30 -13.19
C LEU A 5 -19.56 11.27 -14.65
N ASN A 6 -18.55 12.07 -14.98
CA ASN A 6 -17.94 12.10 -16.30
C ASN A 6 -16.79 11.08 -16.34
N LYS A 7 -17.00 9.95 -17.05
CA LYS A 7 -16.01 8.86 -17.12
C LYS A 7 -14.63 9.33 -17.59
N PRO A 8 -14.47 10.04 -18.72
CA PRO A 8 -13.18 10.57 -19.16
C PRO A 8 -12.45 11.36 -18.07
N VAL A 9 -13.16 12.24 -17.35
CA VAL A 9 -12.58 13.04 -16.27
C VAL A 9 -12.09 12.15 -15.12
N LEU A 10 -12.88 11.16 -14.72
CA LEU A 10 -12.50 10.22 -13.66
C LEU A 10 -11.33 9.32 -14.05
N VAL A 11 -11.28 8.87 -15.31
CA VAL A 11 -10.15 8.11 -15.86
C VAL A 11 -8.89 8.95 -15.82
N LEU A 12 -8.94 10.20 -16.30
CA LEU A 12 -7.81 11.14 -16.23
C LEU A 12 -7.38 11.39 -14.78
N GLN A 13 -8.34 11.52 -13.86
CA GLN A 13 -8.03 11.70 -12.44
C GLN A 13 -7.31 10.48 -11.84
N LEU A 14 -7.77 9.26 -12.15
CA LEU A 14 -7.10 8.02 -11.71
C LEU A 14 -5.70 7.90 -12.31
N GLN A 15 -5.55 8.15 -13.62
CA GLN A 15 -4.24 8.17 -14.29
C GLN A 15 -3.29 9.18 -13.65
N LYS A 16 -3.79 10.37 -13.32
CA LYS A 16 -3.02 11.39 -12.60
C LYS A 16 -2.56 10.86 -11.24
N GLN A 17 -3.44 10.26 -10.43
CA GLN A 17 -3.03 9.70 -9.13
C GLN A 17 -1.96 8.62 -9.28
N LEU A 18 -2.09 7.73 -10.27
CA LEU A 18 -1.11 6.68 -10.53
C LEU A 18 0.25 7.26 -10.97
N ASN A 19 0.25 8.29 -11.81
CA ASN A 19 1.49 8.97 -12.22
C ASN A 19 2.13 9.72 -11.04
N ASP A 20 1.34 10.47 -10.26
CA ASP A 20 1.83 11.14 -9.04
C ASP A 20 2.49 10.13 -8.09
N ILE A 21 1.86 8.96 -7.86
CA ILE A 21 2.44 7.89 -7.02
C ILE A 21 3.75 7.37 -7.59
N LYS A 22 3.83 7.18 -8.92
CA LYS A 22 5.05 6.70 -9.59
C LYS A 22 6.21 7.69 -9.41
N ASP A 23 5.95 8.96 -9.65
CA ASP A 23 6.97 10.02 -9.54
C ASP A 23 7.45 10.16 -8.09
N LEU A 24 6.51 10.15 -7.14
CA LEU A 24 6.82 10.13 -5.71
C LEU A 24 7.64 8.89 -5.33
N CYS A 25 7.31 7.68 -5.81
CA CYS A 25 8.14 6.51 -5.57
C CYS A 25 9.58 6.70 -6.06
N GLY A 26 9.78 7.37 -7.20
CA GLY A 26 11.10 7.73 -7.71
C GLY A 26 11.86 8.63 -6.75
N GLU A 27 11.22 9.68 -6.22
CA GLU A 27 11.82 10.58 -5.21
C GLU A 27 12.18 9.84 -3.92
N TYR A 28 11.31 8.93 -3.45
CA TYR A 28 11.59 8.09 -2.28
C TYR A 28 12.83 7.23 -2.50
N ASP A 29 12.91 6.57 -3.66
CA ASP A 29 14.00 5.65 -4.01
C ASP A 29 15.34 6.41 -4.18
N LEU A 30 15.30 7.71 -4.48
CA LEU A 30 16.46 8.60 -4.51
C LEU A 30 16.89 9.09 -3.11
N GLY A 31 16.18 8.71 -2.05
CA GLY A 31 16.52 9.01 -0.66
C GLY A 31 15.71 10.14 -0.03
N ASN A 32 14.76 10.75 -0.74
CA ASN A 32 13.87 11.75 -0.17
C ASN A 32 12.76 11.09 0.67
N HIS A 33 13.10 10.55 1.84
CA HIS A 33 12.15 9.76 2.63
C HIS A 33 10.97 10.57 3.21
N GLN A 34 11.01 11.91 3.18
CA GLN A 34 9.95 12.77 3.71
C GLN A 34 8.65 12.68 2.90
N ILE A 35 8.74 12.26 1.63
CA ILE A 35 7.59 12.24 0.73
C ILE A 35 6.69 11.02 0.89
N ILE A 36 7.06 10.07 1.75
CA ILE A 36 6.35 8.80 1.90
C ILE A 36 4.90 8.98 2.38
N ASN A 37 4.62 10.05 3.14
CA ASN A 37 3.26 10.45 3.51
C ASN A 37 2.42 10.81 2.28
N PHE A 38 2.98 11.56 1.33
CA PHE A 38 2.29 11.92 0.10
C PHE A 38 1.96 10.68 -0.75
N ILE A 39 2.82 9.65 -0.75
CA ILE A 39 2.49 8.37 -1.39
C ILE A 39 1.24 7.77 -0.75
N ALA A 40 1.18 7.72 0.58
CA ALA A 40 0.03 7.16 1.29
C ALA A 40 -1.26 7.96 1.04
N GLU A 41 -1.20 9.29 1.03
CA GLU A 41 -2.35 10.15 0.70
C GLU A 41 -2.92 9.86 -0.70
N LYS A 42 -2.05 9.74 -1.70
CA LYS A 42 -2.47 9.44 -3.08
C LYS A 42 -3.11 8.05 -3.19
N VAL A 43 -2.52 7.05 -2.51
CA VAL A 43 -3.13 5.72 -2.42
C VAL A 43 -4.48 5.79 -1.72
N LEU A 44 -4.60 6.57 -0.65
CA LEU A 44 -5.86 6.75 0.08
C LEU A 44 -6.95 7.30 -0.85
N ILE A 45 -6.69 8.35 -1.64
CA ILE A 45 -7.66 8.93 -2.60
C ILE A 45 -8.24 7.87 -3.56
N ILE A 46 -7.41 6.93 -4.02
CA ILE A 46 -7.83 5.88 -4.96
C ILE A 46 -8.83 4.91 -4.31
N PHE A 47 -8.68 4.61 -3.03
CA PHE A 47 -9.43 3.57 -2.31
C PHE A 47 -10.42 4.08 -1.26
N GLN A 48 -10.35 5.35 -0.86
CA GLN A 48 -11.14 5.90 0.22
C GLN A 48 -12.61 5.93 -0.16
N ASN A 49 -13.40 5.20 0.61
CA ASN A 49 -14.85 5.17 0.51
C ASN A 49 -15.40 5.48 1.89
N THR A 50 -16.10 6.60 2.01
CA THR A 50 -16.82 7.04 3.21
C THR A 50 -18.30 7.18 2.86
N ASP A 51 -19.14 7.47 3.85
CA ASP A 51 -20.56 7.75 3.61
C ASP A 51 -20.77 9.00 2.74
N GLN A 52 -19.78 9.89 2.68
CA GLN A 52 -19.83 11.16 1.95
C GLN A 52 -19.05 11.13 0.63
N THR A 53 -18.03 10.28 0.51
CA THR A 53 -17.12 10.24 -0.65
C THR A 53 -16.96 8.82 -1.17
N LYS A 54 -17.16 8.62 -2.48
CA LYS A 54 -16.86 7.33 -3.13
C LYS A 54 -15.43 7.30 -3.64
N SER A 55 -14.78 6.16 -3.53
CA SER A 55 -13.42 5.98 -4.07
C SER A 55 -13.39 6.10 -5.59
N LEU A 56 -12.26 6.50 -6.16
CA LEU A 56 -12.10 6.58 -7.63
C LEU A 56 -12.41 5.23 -8.30
N LEU A 57 -11.97 4.13 -7.69
CA LEU A 57 -12.24 2.78 -8.19
C LEU A 57 -13.73 2.44 -8.16
N ASN A 58 -14.46 2.85 -7.12
CA ASN A 58 -15.92 2.64 -7.04
C ASN A 58 -16.68 3.53 -8.03
N GLN A 59 -16.28 4.80 -8.18
CA GLN A 59 -16.88 5.72 -9.15
C GLN A 59 -16.73 5.21 -10.59
N LEU A 60 -15.55 4.68 -10.94
CA LEU A 60 -15.27 4.07 -12.24
C LEU A 60 -15.78 2.63 -12.37
N LYS A 61 -16.35 2.03 -11.31
CA LYS A 61 -16.77 0.62 -11.26
C LYS A 61 -15.66 -0.36 -11.66
N LEU A 62 -14.44 -0.11 -11.20
CA LEU A 62 -13.25 -0.93 -11.42
C LEU A 62 -13.07 -2.04 -10.38
N THR A 63 -14.10 -2.34 -9.58
CA THR A 63 -14.07 -3.40 -8.56
C THR A 63 -13.72 -4.81 -9.07
N PRO A 64 -13.94 -5.18 -10.35
CA PRO A 64 -13.50 -6.48 -10.88
C PRO A 64 -12.00 -6.57 -11.14
N VAL A 65 -11.27 -5.44 -11.18
CA VAL A 65 -9.83 -5.43 -11.42
C VAL A 65 -9.13 -6.18 -10.28
N LEU A 66 -8.32 -7.17 -10.65
CA LEU A 66 -7.51 -7.92 -9.70
C LEU A 66 -6.28 -7.10 -9.32
N MET A 67 -5.90 -7.20 -8.04
CA MET A 67 -4.73 -6.53 -7.49
C MET A 67 -3.58 -7.52 -7.36
N PHE A 68 -2.37 -7.09 -7.68
CA PHE A 68 -1.15 -7.84 -7.38
C PHE A 68 -0.82 -7.78 -5.89
N CYS A 69 -0.41 -8.92 -5.35
CA CYS A 69 -0.13 -9.11 -3.93
C CYS A 69 1.16 -9.91 -3.77
N SER A 70 2.11 -9.32 -3.04
CA SER A 70 3.41 -9.90 -2.65
C SER A 70 3.44 -10.39 -1.20
N SER A 71 2.34 -10.18 -0.46
CA SER A 71 2.31 -10.52 0.97
C SER A 71 2.29 -12.02 1.17
N GLU A 72 3.22 -12.49 1.98
CA GLU A 72 3.27 -13.86 2.48
C GLU A 72 1.97 -14.26 3.20
N LEU A 73 1.76 -15.56 3.35
CA LEU A 73 0.64 -16.09 4.11
C LEU A 73 1.03 -16.09 5.59
N TYR A 74 0.21 -15.42 6.39
CA TYR A 74 0.32 -15.49 7.85
C TYR A 74 -0.18 -16.86 8.32
N ASP A 75 0.66 -17.61 9.05
CA ASP A 75 0.23 -18.80 9.79
C ASP A 75 -0.27 -18.37 11.18
N PRO A 76 -1.59 -18.51 11.47
CA PRO A 76 -2.15 -18.16 12.77
C PRO A 76 -1.62 -18.99 13.94
N LYS A 77 -0.99 -20.14 13.66
CA LYS A 77 -0.35 -20.98 14.68
C LYS A 77 1.02 -20.45 15.09
N SER A 78 1.60 -19.52 14.32
CA SER A 78 2.86 -18.89 14.70
C SER A 78 2.61 -17.90 15.83
N LEU A 79 3.31 -18.09 16.96
CA LEU A 79 3.31 -17.17 18.10
C LEU A 79 4.17 -15.92 17.86
N THR A 80 4.66 -15.72 16.64
CA THR A 80 5.55 -14.63 16.27
C THR A 80 4.80 -13.53 15.54
N ASN A 81 5.21 -12.30 15.81
CA ASN A 81 4.90 -11.14 14.99
C ASN A 81 5.17 -11.43 13.49
N PHE A 82 4.45 -10.75 12.61
CA PHE A 82 4.47 -11.02 11.17
C PHE A 82 4.62 -9.73 10.37
N ILE A 83 5.45 -9.76 9.32
CA ILE A 83 5.55 -8.71 8.31
C ILE A 83 5.61 -9.37 6.93
N GLY A 84 4.46 -9.45 6.26
CA GLY A 84 4.33 -10.23 5.03
C GLY A 84 4.85 -9.52 3.77
N LEU A 85 4.94 -8.19 3.80
CA LEU A 85 5.25 -7.35 2.64
C LEU A 85 6.73 -7.04 2.46
N LEU A 86 7.52 -7.19 3.51
CA LEU A 86 8.90 -6.72 3.54
C LEU A 86 9.86 -7.89 3.60
N LYS A 87 11.11 -7.62 3.31
CA LYS A 87 12.23 -8.52 3.58
C LYS A 87 13.18 -7.84 4.55
N LEU A 88 13.86 -8.63 5.38
CA LEU A 88 15.00 -8.15 6.13
C LEU A 88 16.22 -8.12 5.21
N GLY A 89 16.89 -6.98 5.15
CA GLY A 89 18.12 -6.80 4.40
C GLY A 89 19.17 -6.10 5.25
N ARG A 90 20.43 -6.27 4.89
CA ARG A 90 21.53 -5.51 5.47
C ARG A 90 21.87 -4.36 4.55
N GLN A 91 21.77 -3.13 5.05
CA GLN A 91 22.25 -1.94 4.37
C GLN A 91 23.68 -1.63 4.83
N PRO A 92 24.57 -1.20 3.91
CA PRO A 92 25.83 -0.59 4.28
C PRO A 92 25.59 0.55 5.27
N GLU A 93 26.43 0.66 6.31
CA GLU A 93 26.42 1.71 7.33
C GLU A 93 25.21 1.74 8.29
N LYS A 94 24.02 1.28 7.88
CA LYS A 94 22.78 1.29 8.69
C LYS A 94 22.46 -0.05 9.36
N GLY A 95 23.18 -1.12 9.02
CA GLY A 95 22.96 -2.45 9.60
C GLY A 95 21.73 -3.14 9.03
N TRP A 96 21.01 -3.90 9.86
CA TRP A 96 19.77 -4.56 9.44
C TRP A 96 18.64 -3.56 9.30
N SER A 97 17.84 -3.67 8.24
CA SER A 97 16.61 -2.91 8.05
C SER A 97 15.56 -3.74 7.33
N TYR A 98 14.29 -3.34 7.49
CA TYR A 98 13.25 -3.80 6.59
C TYR A 98 13.37 -3.06 5.27
N LEU A 99 13.09 -3.78 4.18
CA LEU A 99 13.11 -3.28 2.82
C LEU A 99 11.86 -3.75 2.08
N ALA A 100 11.30 -2.88 1.24
CA ALA A 100 10.33 -3.28 0.24
C ALA A 100 10.92 -4.37 -0.68
N LYS A 101 10.10 -5.34 -1.06
CA LYS A 101 10.53 -6.46 -1.91
C LYS A 101 10.80 -6.00 -3.34
N LEU A 102 9.89 -5.17 -3.87
CA LEU A 102 9.91 -4.58 -5.22
C LEU A 102 10.18 -5.60 -6.34
N ASP A 103 9.64 -6.81 -6.18
CA ASP A 103 9.91 -7.93 -7.07
C ASP A 103 8.61 -8.44 -7.72
N ASN A 104 8.56 -8.36 -9.04
CA ASN A 104 7.46 -8.83 -9.86
C ASN A 104 7.26 -10.35 -9.81
N SER A 105 8.33 -11.12 -9.59
CA SER A 105 8.28 -12.59 -9.62
C SER A 105 7.43 -13.17 -8.48
N SER A 106 7.30 -12.42 -7.39
CA SER A 106 6.55 -12.81 -6.18
C SER A 106 5.07 -12.43 -6.21
N LEU A 107 4.60 -11.76 -7.27
CA LEU A 107 3.25 -11.19 -7.32
C LEU A 107 2.19 -12.24 -7.67
N THR A 108 1.15 -12.29 -6.84
CA THR A 108 -0.05 -13.10 -7.07
C THR A 108 -1.26 -12.20 -7.25
N LYS A 109 -2.22 -12.59 -8.10
CA LYS A 109 -3.46 -11.81 -8.29
C LYS A 109 -4.50 -12.19 -7.24
N VAL A 110 -5.09 -11.18 -6.60
CA VAL A 110 -6.17 -11.35 -5.61
C VAL A 110 -7.28 -10.33 -5.86
N SER A 111 -8.45 -10.54 -5.25
CA SER A 111 -9.53 -9.54 -5.34
C SER A 111 -9.14 -8.24 -4.62
N GLN A 112 -9.67 -7.12 -5.10
CA GLN A 112 -9.40 -5.80 -4.53
C GLN A 112 -9.75 -5.72 -3.03
N ASN A 113 -10.88 -6.30 -2.61
CA ASN A 113 -11.27 -6.32 -1.20
C ASN A 113 -10.30 -7.14 -0.35
N ASN A 114 -9.86 -8.29 -0.86
CA ASN A 114 -8.87 -9.10 -0.16
C ASN A 114 -7.53 -8.36 -0.03
N TRP A 115 -7.08 -7.70 -1.10
CA TRP A 115 -5.85 -6.92 -1.11
C TRP A 115 -5.89 -5.75 -0.12
N TRP A 116 -6.98 -4.96 -0.15
CA TRP A 116 -7.07 -3.69 0.58
C TRP A 116 -7.44 -3.86 2.06
N GLN A 117 -8.49 -4.63 2.38
CA GLN A 117 -9.12 -4.63 3.70
C GLN A 117 -9.02 -5.96 4.46
N ASN A 118 -8.91 -7.10 3.77
CA ASN A 118 -9.02 -8.39 4.47
C ASN A 118 -7.66 -9.03 4.77
N LYS A 119 -6.71 -8.97 3.83
CA LYS A 119 -5.41 -9.63 4.00
C LYS A 119 -4.56 -8.87 5.01
N LYS A 120 -4.21 -9.58 6.08
CA LYS A 120 -3.28 -9.13 7.13
C LYS A 120 -1.88 -9.07 6.52
N VAL A 121 -1.21 -7.92 6.66
CA VAL A 121 0.15 -7.69 6.14
C VAL A 121 1.16 -7.48 7.25
N ILE A 122 0.69 -7.05 8.43
CA ILE A 122 1.49 -6.96 9.64
C ILE A 122 0.66 -7.53 10.81
N ILE A 123 1.30 -8.31 11.67
CA ILE A 123 0.82 -8.64 13.02
C ILE A 123 1.90 -8.13 13.97
N ASP A 124 1.51 -7.23 14.87
CA ASP A 124 2.46 -6.65 15.83
C ASP A 124 2.72 -7.56 17.02
N SER A 125 3.48 -7.07 18.00
CA SER A 125 3.88 -7.85 19.18
C SER A 125 2.73 -8.15 20.14
N ASP A 126 1.62 -7.41 20.05
CA ASP A 126 0.41 -7.65 20.85
C ASP A 126 -0.60 -8.53 20.08
N GLY A 127 -0.24 -9.01 18.88
CA GLY A 127 -1.11 -9.81 18.03
C GLY A 127 -2.13 -8.97 17.24
N VAL A 128 -1.98 -7.64 17.21
CA VAL A 128 -2.91 -6.75 16.52
C VAL A 128 -2.70 -6.85 15.00
N PRO A 129 -3.75 -7.16 14.22
CA PRO A 129 -3.64 -7.28 12.78
C PRO A 129 -3.81 -5.93 12.06
N PHE A 130 -2.84 -5.65 11.19
CA PHE A 130 -2.83 -4.51 10.29
C PHE A 130 -2.95 -4.96 8.84
N THR A 131 -3.82 -4.25 8.13
CA THR A 131 -4.13 -4.42 6.69
C THR A 131 -3.58 -3.22 5.93
N ARG A 132 -3.48 -3.30 4.60
CA ARG A 132 -3.08 -2.14 3.77
C ARG A 132 -3.95 -0.91 4.03
N SER A 133 -5.26 -1.09 4.12
CA SER A 133 -6.19 0.02 4.39
C SER A 133 -5.92 0.70 5.74
N LYS A 134 -5.77 -0.08 6.81
CA LYS A 134 -5.44 0.46 8.15
C LYS A 134 -4.12 1.25 8.13
N ILE A 135 -3.07 0.68 7.54
CA ILE A 135 -1.74 1.32 7.49
C ILE A 135 -1.82 2.63 6.70
N ILE A 136 -2.37 2.60 5.49
CA ILE A 136 -2.45 3.78 4.62
C ILE A 136 -3.32 4.87 5.26
N LYS A 137 -4.48 4.53 5.83
CA LYS A 137 -5.36 5.51 6.48
C LYS A 137 -4.67 6.19 7.65
N SER A 138 -4.12 5.41 8.59
CA SER A 138 -3.44 5.96 9.75
C SER A 138 -2.26 6.84 9.35
N PHE A 139 -1.48 6.41 8.36
CA PHE A 139 -0.29 7.13 7.93
C PHE A 139 -0.60 8.39 7.11
N ALA A 140 -1.66 8.37 6.30
CA ALA A 140 -2.09 9.53 5.52
C ALA A 140 -2.84 10.59 6.34
N ASP A 141 -3.63 10.17 7.34
CA ASP A 141 -4.38 11.08 8.22
C ASP A 141 -3.53 11.60 9.41
N ASP A 142 -2.22 11.30 9.42
CA ASP A 142 -1.27 11.57 10.53
C ASP A 142 -1.77 11.05 11.90
N ILE A 143 -2.59 10.01 11.88
CA ILE A 143 -3.07 9.34 13.08
C ILE A 143 -1.98 8.33 13.47
N SER A 144 -1.32 8.58 14.60
CA SER A 144 -0.29 7.67 15.13
C SER A 144 -0.73 6.21 15.07
N LEU A 145 -0.06 5.44 14.22
CA LEU A 145 -0.24 4.00 14.15
C LEU A 145 0.43 3.40 15.40
N ASN A 146 -0.37 3.05 16.41
CA ASN A 146 0.12 2.36 17.60
C ASN A 146 0.51 0.92 17.23
N LEU A 147 1.69 0.78 16.64
CA LEU A 147 2.27 -0.49 16.21
C LEU A 147 3.28 -0.95 17.24
N ASN A 148 2.99 -2.05 17.96
CA ASN A 148 3.95 -2.59 18.91
C ASN A 148 5.06 -3.39 18.21
N THR A 149 6.21 -2.78 18.01
CA THR A 149 7.38 -3.37 17.37
C THR A 149 8.38 -3.99 18.35
N SER A 150 8.07 -4.06 19.65
CA SER A 150 9.00 -4.49 20.71
C SER A 150 9.53 -5.93 20.56
N GLY A 151 8.78 -6.80 19.91
CA GLY A 151 9.21 -8.16 19.54
C GLY A 151 10.14 -8.20 18.32
N TRP A 152 10.25 -7.12 17.55
CA TRP A 152 11.14 -7.01 16.39
C TRP A 152 12.50 -6.44 16.82
N LYS A 153 13.28 -7.24 17.56
CA LYS A 153 14.60 -6.83 18.02
C LYS A 153 15.64 -7.13 16.95
N LEU A 154 16.17 -6.09 16.32
CA LEU A 154 17.35 -6.18 15.45
C LEU A 154 18.55 -5.57 16.17
N LYS A 155 19.72 -6.18 15.98
CA LYS A 155 20.99 -5.66 16.48
C LYS A 155 21.68 -4.90 15.36
N ASP A 156 22.15 -3.69 15.63
CA ASP A 156 23.04 -2.96 14.71
C ASP A 156 24.45 -3.57 14.70
N ALA A 157 25.36 -2.97 13.93
CA ALA A 157 26.76 -3.38 13.86
C ALA A 157 27.47 -3.31 15.23
N ASP A 158 27.02 -2.40 16.11
CA ASP A 158 27.56 -2.14 17.44
C ASP A 158 26.81 -2.91 18.56
N ARG A 159 25.89 -3.81 18.18
CA ARG A 159 25.01 -4.61 19.05
C ARG A 159 23.96 -3.84 19.85
N ASN A 160 23.70 -2.57 19.54
CA ASN A 160 22.57 -1.83 20.10
C ASN A 160 21.25 -2.35 19.53
N LYS A 161 20.19 -2.26 20.32
CA LYS A 161 18.83 -2.59 19.88
C LYS A 161 18.30 -1.45 19.01
N LEU A 162 17.99 -1.75 17.75
CA LEU A 162 17.29 -0.83 16.88
C LEU A 162 15.80 -1.20 16.82
N THR A 163 14.95 -0.22 17.10
CA THR A 163 13.53 -0.30 16.77
C THR A 163 13.37 0.18 15.34
N ILE A 164 13.08 -0.75 14.42
CA ILE A 164 12.93 -0.42 13.00
C ILE A 164 11.46 -0.25 12.68
N ASN A 165 11.12 0.94 12.18
CA ASN A 165 9.76 1.23 11.72
C ASN A 165 9.55 0.61 10.32
N PRO A 166 8.68 -0.40 10.14
CA PRO A 166 8.44 -1.01 8.83
C PRO A 166 7.50 -0.20 7.95
N ILE A 167 6.85 0.85 8.49
CA ILE A 167 5.74 1.52 7.82
C ILE A 167 6.15 2.18 6.50
N PRO A 168 7.26 2.94 6.41
CA PRO A 168 7.65 3.58 5.15
C PRO A 168 7.83 2.56 4.02
N GLU A 169 8.57 1.49 4.27
CA GLU A 169 8.79 0.42 3.30
C GLU A 169 7.51 -0.35 2.98
N THR A 170 6.59 -0.47 3.95
CA THR A 170 5.28 -1.07 3.71
C THR A 170 4.44 -0.23 2.75
N VAL A 171 4.42 1.09 2.95
CA VAL A 171 3.75 2.03 2.02
C VAL A 171 4.38 1.94 0.64
N ARG A 172 5.71 1.91 0.56
CA ARG A 172 6.45 1.77 -0.71
C ARG A 172 6.10 0.48 -1.44
N GLN A 173 5.98 -0.65 -0.74
CA GLN A 173 5.57 -1.93 -1.32
C GLN A 173 4.09 -1.92 -1.76
N ILE A 174 3.19 -1.28 -0.99
CA ILE A 174 1.78 -1.11 -1.38
C ILE A 174 1.66 -0.30 -2.68
N ALA A 175 2.45 0.78 -2.80
CA ALA A 175 2.49 1.59 -4.01
C ALA A 175 3.00 0.79 -5.22
N PHE A 176 4.04 -0.02 -5.05
CA PHE A 176 4.54 -0.91 -6.09
C PHE A 176 3.46 -1.90 -6.58
N GLU A 177 2.79 -2.59 -5.64
CA GLU A 177 1.70 -3.52 -5.96
C GLU A 177 0.56 -2.82 -6.72
N LEU A 178 0.19 -1.61 -6.30
CA LEU A 178 -0.83 -0.81 -6.95
C LEU A 178 -0.42 -0.44 -8.38
N LEU A 179 0.79 0.10 -8.58
CA LEU A 179 1.26 0.51 -9.91
C LEU A 179 1.33 -0.68 -10.87
N GLU A 180 1.87 -1.82 -10.43
CA GLU A 180 1.92 -3.02 -11.26
C GLU A 180 0.52 -3.56 -11.56
N SER A 181 -0.45 -3.40 -10.66
CA SER A 181 -1.84 -3.82 -10.90
C SER A 181 -2.48 -3.06 -12.06
N PHE A 182 -2.10 -1.80 -12.28
CA PHE A 182 -2.69 -0.93 -13.30
C PHE A 182 -1.82 -0.69 -14.55
N LYS A 183 -0.57 -1.14 -14.56
CA LYS A 183 0.44 -0.83 -15.59
C LYS A 183 0.00 -1.07 -17.04
N ASN A 184 -0.80 -2.12 -17.27
CA ASN A 184 -1.27 -2.52 -18.61
C ASN A 184 -2.80 -2.55 -18.71
N ILE A 185 -3.49 -1.81 -17.84
CA ILE A 185 -4.95 -1.75 -17.85
C ILE A 185 -5.42 -0.58 -18.70
N ASP A 186 -6.24 -0.88 -19.71
CA ASP A 186 -7.03 0.15 -20.40
C ASP A 186 -8.25 0.51 -19.53
N LEU A 187 -8.11 1.57 -18.74
CA LEU A 187 -9.14 2.05 -17.82
C LEU A 187 -10.46 2.39 -18.52
N ASN A 188 -10.43 2.80 -19.79
CA ASN A 188 -11.64 3.10 -20.54
C ASN A 188 -12.41 1.82 -20.88
N LYS A 189 -11.70 0.73 -21.21
CA LYS A 189 -12.29 -0.58 -21.49
C LYS A 189 -12.78 -1.28 -20.23
N GLU A 190 -11.96 -1.30 -19.17
CA GLU A 190 -12.29 -2.03 -17.94
C GLU A 190 -13.37 -1.33 -17.10
N SER A 191 -13.48 -0.01 -17.18
CA SER A 191 -14.48 0.74 -16.42
C SER A 191 -15.89 0.45 -16.92
N LYS A 192 -16.71 -0.14 -16.04
CA LYS A 192 -18.14 -0.39 -16.26
C LYS A 192 -19.03 0.84 -16.07
N LEU A 193 -18.45 2.02 -15.90
CA LEU A 193 -19.19 3.28 -15.94
C LEU A 193 -19.59 3.52 -17.41
N HIS A 194 -20.89 3.64 -17.68
CA HIS A 194 -21.34 3.95 -19.04
C HIS A 194 -21.12 5.43 -19.33
N LEU A 195 -20.59 5.72 -20.52
CA LEU A 195 -20.66 7.08 -21.07
C LEU A 195 -22.14 7.38 -21.28
N LYS A 196 -22.65 8.43 -20.62
CA LYS A 196 -23.86 9.06 -21.12
C LYS A 196 -23.46 9.80 -22.38
N VAL A 197 -23.85 9.23 -23.52
CA VAL A 197 -23.90 9.93 -24.81
C VAL A 197 -24.96 11.02 -24.72
#